data_AF-A0A8X6PH95-F1
#
_entry.id   AF-A0A8X6PH95-F1
#
_cell.length_a   1.000
_cell.length_b   1.000
_cell.length_c   1.000
_cell.angle_alpha   90.00
_cell.angle_beta   90.00
_cell.angle_gamma   90.00
#
_symmetry.space_group_name_H-M   'P 1'
#
loop_
_entity.id
_entity.type
_entity.pdbx_description
1 polymer ?
#
loop_
_entity_poly.entity_id
_entity_poly.type
_entity_poly.pdbx_seq_one_letter_code
_entity_poly.pdbx_strand_id
1 'polypeptide(L)'
;METVDTKQENYQNQSTDKVDKTNTITSISPKEHVETRPKDGANAEGIEEEIGNIAPGKYKNIPKKILNFIQQNHGEIYWTPDKELIVDGKIIRNTNIINLITHLVRDRKKKPLGFEFFNEVLKRKNFPSSYIKNKYLKTKILYAKPLSWIEY
;
A
#
# COMPACT_ATOMS: atom_id res chain seq x y z
N MET A 1 24.45 58.45 -15.28
CA MET A 1 23.78 58.83 -14.02
C MET A 1 22.37 59.20 -14.41
N GLU A 2 21.47 58.23 -14.27
CA GLU A 2 20.10 58.28 -14.76
C GLU A 2 19.15 58.27 -13.55
N THR A 3 18.00 58.89 -13.75
CA THR A 3 17.16 59.56 -12.77
C THR A 3 16.36 58.67 -11.82
N VAL A 4 15.98 59.29 -10.71
CA VAL A 4 15.18 58.79 -9.59
C VAL A 4 13.69 58.71 -9.95
N ASP A 5 13.01 57.85 -9.19
CA ASP A 5 11.64 58.00 -8.65
C ASP A 5 10.51 57.09 -9.14
N THR A 6 9.85 56.57 -8.09
CA THR A 6 8.81 55.55 -8.04
C THR A 6 7.44 56.19 -8.21
N LYS A 7 6.53 55.55 -8.96
CA LYS A 7 5.08 55.64 -8.68
C LYS A 7 4.36 54.36 -9.10
N GLN A 8 3.66 53.77 -8.14
CA GLN A 8 2.64 52.75 -8.34
C GLN A 8 1.38 53.39 -8.93
N GLU A 9 0.69 52.70 -9.83
CA GLU A 9 -0.75 52.88 -10.02
C GLU A 9 -1.41 51.54 -10.38
N ASN A 10 -2.51 51.30 -9.68
CA ASN A 10 -3.35 50.11 -9.67
C ASN A 10 -4.51 50.34 -10.64
N TYR A 11 -4.81 49.39 -11.53
CA TYR A 11 -6.09 49.33 -12.24
C TYR A 11 -6.58 47.87 -12.30
N GLN A 12 -7.60 47.56 -11.51
CA GLN A 12 -8.54 46.49 -11.81
C GLN A 12 -9.39 46.91 -13.01
N ASN A 13 -9.62 46.01 -13.97
CA ASN A 13 -10.90 45.91 -14.67
C ASN A 13 -11.07 44.53 -15.35
N GLN A 14 -12.28 44.01 -15.17
CA GLN A 14 -12.81 42.73 -15.63
C GLN A 14 -13.20 42.80 -17.12
N SER A 15 -13.12 41.69 -17.85
CA SER A 15 -14.09 41.23 -18.89
C SER A 15 -13.56 39.93 -19.53
N THR A 16 -14.19 38.80 -19.22
CA THR A 16 -15.18 38.05 -20.02
C THR A 16 -14.57 37.02 -20.97
N ASP A 17 -15.17 35.83 -20.91
CA ASP A 17 -15.42 34.91 -22.03
C ASP A 17 -14.36 33.87 -22.43
N LYS A 18 -14.79 32.63 -22.20
CA LYS A 18 -14.78 31.45 -23.09
C LYS A 18 -13.85 30.30 -22.71
N VAL A 19 -14.55 29.25 -22.30
CA VAL A 19 -14.15 27.84 -22.26
C VAL A 19 -13.54 27.46 -23.61
N ASP A 20 -12.29 27.01 -23.61
CA ASP A 20 -11.82 26.05 -24.59
C ASP A 20 -10.98 24.97 -23.89
N LYS A 21 -11.51 23.76 -23.96
CA LYS A 21 -10.83 22.52 -23.58
C LYS A 21 -9.79 22.23 -24.66
N THR A 22 -8.50 22.26 -24.31
CA THR A 22 -7.49 21.49 -25.05
C THR A 22 -6.43 20.94 -24.09
N ASN A 23 -6.07 19.68 -24.32
CA ASN A 23 -5.14 18.87 -23.55
C ASN A 23 -3.74 19.50 -23.51
N THR A 24 -3.22 19.74 -22.30
CA THR A 24 -1.80 19.99 -22.10
C THR A 24 -1.21 18.83 -21.31
N ILE A 25 -0.62 17.87 -22.03
CA ILE A 25 0.33 16.91 -21.46
C ILE A 25 1.58 17.72 -21.13
N THR A 26 1.63 18.29 -19.93
CA THR A 26 2.82 18.95 -19.42
C THR A 26 3.71 17.89 -18.78
N SER A 27 4.83 17.66 -19.46
CA SER A 27 6.03 17.00 -18.95
C SER A 27 6.31 17.41 -17.50
N ILE A 28 6.29 16.44 -16.58
CA ILE A 28 6.73 16.65 -15.20
C ILE A 28 7.93 15.74 -14.94
N SER A 29 9.04 16.46 -14.74
CA SER A 29 10.38 16.08 -14.30
C SER A 29 10.42 14.96 -13.24
N PRO A 30 11.47 14.13 -13.19
CA PRO A 30 11.61 13.04 -12.22
C PRO A 30 11.75 13.60 -10.81
N LYS A 31 10.65 13.61 -10.05
CA LYS A 31 10.69 13.91 -8.61
C LYS A 31 11.11 12.66 -7.86
N GLU A 32 12.36 12.70 -7.42
CA GLU A 32 12.91 12.13 -6.20
C GLU A 32 12.04 11.06 -5.51
N HIS A 33 12.56 9.84 -5.52
CA HIS A 33 12.15 8.75 -4.66
C HIS A 33 12.44 9.14 -3.20
N VAL A 34 11.49 9.85 -2.58
CA VAL A 34 11.54 10.11 -1.13
C VAL A 34 11.21 8.80 -0.42
N GLU A 35 12.26 8.15 0.06
CA GLU A 35 12.19 7.02 0.99
C GLU A 35 11.67 7.50 2.35
N THR A 36 10.36 7.71 2.48
CA THR A 36 9.72 7.83 3.79
C THR A 36 9.54 6.45 4.40
N ARG A 37 10.65 5.87 4.88
CA ARG A 37 10.63 4.67 5.71
C ARG A 37 10.07 5.04 7.09
N PRO A 38 8.95 4.46 7.56
CA PRO A 38 8.44 4.77 8.89
C PRO A 38 9.44 4.30 9.95
N LYS A 39 9.75 5.17 10.93
CA LYS A 39 10.50 4.78 12.14
C LYS A 39 9.67 3.73 12.88
N ASP A 40 10.25 2.56 13.12
CA ASP A 40 9.63 1.25 13.36
C ASP A 40 8.74 1.09 14.63
N GLY A 41 8.24 2.15 15.28
CA GLY A 41 7.53 2.06 16.56
C GLY A 41 6.08 2.54 16.57
N ALA A 42 5.79 3.71 15.99
CA ALA A 42 4.54 4.42 16.30
C ALA A 42 3.27 3.87 15.62
N ASN A 43 3.41 3.10 14.52
CA ASN A 43 2.27 2.64 13.72
C ASN A 43 1.92 1.15 13.94
N ALA A 44 2.74 0.41 14.70
CA ALA A 44 2.47 -1.00 15.00
C ALA A 44 1.42 -1.14 16.11
N GLU A 45 1.47 -0.29 17.12
CA GLU A 45 0.68 -0.42 18.36
C GLU A 45 -0.84 -0.40 18.09
N GLY A 46 -1.34 0.53 17.28
CA GLY A 46 -2.77 0.59 16.93
C GLY A 46 -3.25 -0.53 16.00
N ILE A 47 -2.35 -1.12 15.21
CA ILE A 47 -2.68 -2.23 14.31
C ILE A 47 -2.69 -3.56 15.08
N GLU A 48 -1.80 -3.75 16.05
CA GLU A 48 -1.71 -4.94 16.88
C GLU A 48 -3.00 -5.22 17.66
N GLU A 49 -3.61 -4.18 18.23
CA GLU A 49 -4.89 -4.27 18.93
C GLU A 49 -6.01 -4.71 18.00
N GLU A 50 -6.16 -4.04 16.85
CA GLU A 50 -7.19 -4.34 15.86
C GLU A 50 -7.02 -5.77 15.30
N ILE A 51 -5.78 -6.20 15.09
CA ILE A 51 -5.40 -7.53 14.64
C ILE A 51 -5.77 -8.62 15.64
N GLY A 52 -5.70 -8.34 16.94
CA GLY A 52 -6.12 -9.27 18.00
C GLY A 52 -7.59 -9.70 17.89
N ASN A 53 -8.44 -8.85 17.30
CA ASN A 53 -9.88 -9.05 17.24
C ASN A 53 -10.38 -9.66 15.91
N ILE A 54 -9.49 -9.83 14.92
CA ILE A 54 -9.87 -10.29 13.57
C ILE A 54 -10.21 -11.79 13.51
N ALA A 55 -9.52 -12.61 14.31
CA ALA A 55 -9.57 -14.06 14.18
C ALA A 55 -10.64 -14.70 15.08
N PRO A 56 -11.34 -15.75 14.58
CA PRO A 56 -12.17 -16.61 15.44
C PRO A 56 -11.34 -17.20 16.59
N GLY A 57 -11.98 -17.48 17.73
CA GLY A 57 -11.34 -17.92 18.98
C GLY A 57 -10.22 -18.94 18.82
N LYS A 58 -10.45 -19.97 17.99
CA LYS A 58 -9.47 -21.04 17.70
C LYS A 58 -8.15 -20.58 17.05
N TYR A 59 -8.09 -19.37 16.48
CA TYR A 59 -6.96 -18.85 15.72
C TYR A 59 -6.50 -17.45 16.17
N LYS A 60 -6.86 -17.02 17.39
CA LYS A 60 -6.55 -15.67 17.92
C LYS A 60 -5.07 -15.26 17.82
N ASN A 61 -4.15 -16.21 17.91
CA ASN A 61 -2.71 -15.94 17.85
C ASN A 61 -2.15 -15.85 16.42
N ILE A 62 -2.91 -16.27 15.41
CA ILE A 62 -2.43 -16.32 14.02
C ILE A 62 -2.24 -14.92 13.44
N PRO A 63 -3.20 -13.98 13.53
CA PRO A 63 -3.00 -12.63 13.00
C PRO A 63 -1.72 -11.96 13.53
N LYS A 64 -1.39 -12.15 14.82
CA LYS A 64 -0.13 -11.66 15.42
C LYS A 64 1.11 -12.28 14.79
N LYS A 65 1.10 -13.60 14.53
CA LYS A 65 2.20 -14.29 13.82
C LYS A 65 2.38 -13.78 12.39
N ILE A 66 1.28 -13.46 11.71
CA ILE A 66 1.31 -12.87 10.37
C ILE A 66 1.91 -11.47 10.42
N LEU A 67 1.46 -10.64 11.36
CA LEU A 67 2.01 -9.28 11.52
C LEU A 67 3.51 -9.31 11.80
N ASN A 68 3.95 -10.15 12.75
CA ASN A 68 5.36 -10.32 13.08
C ASN A 68 6.18 -10.77 11.85
N PHE A 69 5.64 -11.69 11.04
CA PHE A 69 6.31 -12.08 9.79
C PHE A 69 6.48 -10.88 8.84
N ILE A 70 5.48 -10.02 8.71
CA ILE A 70 5.57 -8.84 7.85
C ILE A 70 6.64 -7.87 8.41
N GLN A 71 6.64 -7.62 9.71
CA GLN A 71 7.64 -6.78 10.40
C GLN A 71 9.07 -7.32 10.23
N GLN A 72 9.26 -8.64 10.26
CA GLN A 72 10.56 -9.27 9.97
C GLN A 72 11.03 -9.07 8.52
N ASN A 73 10.12 -8.71 7.62
CA ASN A 73 10.37 -8.47 6.20
C ASN A 73 10.18 -6.99 5.81
N HIS A 74 10.36 -6.05 6.75
CA HIS A 74 10.14 -4.61 6.58
C HIS A 74 10.98 -3.95 5.46
N GLY A 75 11.98 -4.65 4.91
CA GLY A 75 12.71 -4.19 3.72
C GLY A 75 11.96 -4.33 2.39
N GLU A 76 10.98 -5.25 2.31
CA GLU A 76 10.23 -5.52 1.07
C GLU A 76 8.73 -5.27 1.23
N ILE A 77 8.20 -5.40 2.45
CA ILE A 77 6.79 -5.21 2.74
C ILE A 77 6.59 -4.48 4.05
N TYR A 78 5.85 -3.38 3.99
CA TYR A 78 5.48 -2.56 5.14
C TYR A 78 4.20 -1.80 4.85
N TRP A 79 3.84 -0.82 5.69
CA TRP A 79 2.63 -0.03 5.51
C TRP A 79 2.80 1.43 5.92
N THR A 80 1.97 2.29 5.34
CA THR A 80 1.85 3.70 5.73
C THR A 80 1.12 3.83 7.08
N PRO A 81 1.21 4.97 7.78
CA PRO A 81 0.37 5.25 8.94
C PRO A 81 -1.14 5.05 8.67
N ASP A 82 -1.59 5.31 7.44
CA ASP A 82 -2.97 5.10 6.98
C ASP A 82 -3.31 3.63 6.67
N LYS A 83 -2.44 2.70 7.06
CA LYS A 83 -2.57 1.24 6.87
C LYS A 83 -2.48 0.80 5.42
N GLU A 84 -2.06 1.66 4.48
CA GLU A 84 -1.85 1.28 3.09
C GLU A 84 -0.59 0.45 2.93
N LEU A 85 -0.64 -0.57 2.09
CA LEU A 85 0.47 -1.48 1.82
C LEU A 85 1.57 -0.78 1.01
N ILE A 86 2.82 -0.97 1.43
CA ILE A 86 4.01 -0.61 0.65
C ILE A 86 4.74 -1.90 0.29
N VAL A 87 5.03 -2.09 -0.99
CA VAL A 87 5.79 -3.22 -1.53
C VAL A 87 6.96 -2.71 -2.34
N ASP A 88 8.17 -3.16 -2.02
CA ASP A 88 9.40 -2.79 -2.74
C ASP A 88 9.51 -1.26 -2.93
N GLY A 89 9.20 -0.49 -1.88
CA GLY A 89 9.21 0.99 -1.86
C GLY A 89 7.98 1.67 -2.49
N LYS A 90 7.06 0.93 -3.11
CA LYS A 90 5.89 1.48 -3.81
C LYS A 90 4.62 1.36 -2.98
N ILE A 91 3.94 2.49 -2.77
CA ILE A 91 2.63 2.54 -2.09
C ILE A 91 1.57 1.95 -3.04
N ILE A 92 0.87 0.93 -2.56
CA ILE A 92 -0.30 0.35 -3.21
C ILE A 92 -1.54 1.05 -2.64
N ARG A 93 -2.02 2.07 -3.35
CA ARG A 93 -3.14 2.90 -2.89
C ARG A 93 -4.43 2.12 -2.69
N ASN A 94 -5.28 2.62 -1.79
CA ASN A 94 -6.61 2.09 -1.49
C ASN A 94 -6.57 0.66 -0.93
N THR A 95 -5.42 0.30 -0.34
CA THR A 95 -5.26 -0.98 0.36
C THR A 95 -5.34 -0.76 1.86
N ASN A 96 -5.52 -1.85 2.60
CA ASN A 96 -5.49 -1.80 4.05
C ASN A 96 -4.90 -3.10 4.59
N ILE A 97 -3.77 -3.01 5.30
CA ILE A 97 -3.01 -4.17 5.79
C ILE A 97 -3.84 -5.08 6.69
N ILE A 98 -4.76 -4.50 7.47
CA ILE A 98 -5.67 -5.23 8.36
C ILE A 98 -6.65 -6.07 7.55
N ASN A 99 -7.19 -5.51 6.46
CA ASN A 99 -8.05 -6.26 5.54
C ASN A 99 -7.30 -7.38 4.81
N LEU A 100 -6.02 -7.16 4.45
CA LEU A 100 -5.16 -8.16 3.83
C LEU A 100 -4.90 -9.32 4.80
N ILE A 101 -4.52 -9.04 6.04
CA ILE A 101 -4.29 -10.04 7.09
C ILE A 101 -5.60 -10.77 7.43
N THR A 102 -6.72 -10.03 7.52
CA THR A 102 -8.06 -10.61 7.72
C THR A 102 -8.40 -11.61 6.62
N HIS A 103 -8.02 -11.32 5.37
CA HIS A 103 -8.30 -12.21 4.25
C HIS A 103 -7.51 -13.53 4.32
N LEU A 104 -6.35 -13.56 4.98
CA LEU A 104 -5.62 -14.81 5.23
C LEU A 104 -6.29 -15.69 6.28
N VAL A 105 -6.95 -15.08 7.28
CA VAL A 105 -7.43 -15.79 8.47
C VAL A 105 -8.92 -16.13 8.41
N ARG A 106 -9.75 -15.24 7.88
CA ARG A 106 -11.21 -15.45 7.78
C ARG A 106 -11.57 -16.05 6.43
N ASP A 107 -12.53 -16.98 6.44
CA ASP A 107 -13.11 -17.56 5.23
C ASP A 107 -13.92 -16.53 4.44
N ARG A 108 -13.25 -15.67 3.68
CA ARG A 108 -13.85 -14.68 2.80
C ARG A 108 -13.50 -14.99 1.36
N LYS A 109 -14.53 -15.11 0.52
CA LYS A 109 -14.36 -15.34 -0.93
C LYS A 109 -13.90 -14.06 -1.65
N LYS A 110 -14.43 -12.90 -1.24
CA LYS A 110 -14.05 -11.60 -1.82
C LYS A 110 -12.64 -11.24 -1.40
N LYS A 111 -11.78 -11.07 -2.40
CA LYS A 111 -10.39 -10.65 -2.26
C LYS A 111 -10.32 -9.13 -2.03
N PRO A 112 -9.58 -8.64 -1.02
CA PRO A 112 -9.36 -7.21 -0.83
C PRO A 112 -8.43 -6.65 -1.91
N LEU A 113 -8.51 -5.33 -2.13
CA LEU A 113 -7.65 -4.61 -3.05
C LEU A 113 -6.17 -4.78 -2.65
N GLY A 114 -5.30 -4.92 -3.65
CA GLY A 114 -3.86 -5.08 -3.45
C GLY A 114 -3.41 -6.47 -2.97
N PHE A 115 -4.32 -7.44 -2.83
CA PHE A 115 -3.95 -8.77 -2.34
C PHE A 115 -3.11 -9.58 -3.34
N GLU A 116 -3.11 -9.29 -4.65
CA GLU A 116 -2.09 -9.87 -5.56
C GLU A 116 -0.67 -9.53 -5.06
N PHE A 117 -0.37 -8.24 -4.90
CA PHE A 117 0.95 -7.75 -4.51
C PHE A 117 1.37 -8.30 -3.16
N PHE A 118 0.46 -8.25 -2.18
CA PHE A 118 0.68 -8.84 -0.87
C PHE A 118 1.04 -10.33 -0.96
N ASN A 119 0.24 -11.11 -1.69
CA ASN A 119 0.43 -12.55 -1.82
C ASN A 119 1.73 -12.92 -2.56
N GLU A 120 2.14 -12.13 -3.55
CA GLU A 120 3.42 -12.35 -4.25
C GLU A 120 4.62 -12.17 -3.30
N VAL A 121 4.59 -11.17 -2.42
CA VAL A 121 5.66 -11.03 -1.39
C VAL A 121 5.63 -12.21 -0.41
N LEU A 122 4.45 -12.65 0.03
CA LEU A 122 4.34 -13.81 0.92
C LEU A 122 4.93 -15.08 0.28
N LYS A 123 4.69 -15.33 -1.01
CA LYS A 123 5.30 -16.45 -1.73
C LYS A 123 6.82 -16.30 -1.80
N ARG A 124 7.31 -15.12 -2.20
CA ARG A 124 8.74 -14.80 -2.32
C ARG A 124 9.50 -15.05 -1.01
N LYS A 125 8.83 -14.79 0.12
CA LYS A 125 9.37 -14.96 1.47
C LYS A 125 9.06 -16.30 2.13
N ASN A 126 8.61 -17.30 1.36
CA ASN A 126 8.28 -18.64 1.87
C ASN A 126 7.32 -18.60 3.08
N PHE A 127 6.30 -17.75 3.00
CA PHE A 127 5.34 -17.57 4.08
C PHE A 127 4.68 -18.90 4.49
N PRO A 128 4.65 -19.24 5.80
CA PRO A 128 4.10 -20.51 6.25
C PRO A 128 2.63 -20.67 5.88
N SER A 129 2.33 -21.67 5.04
CA SER A 129 0.95 -21.99 4.64
C SER A 129 0.06 -22.37 5.82
N SER A 130 0.66 -22.81 6.94
CA SER A 130 -0.03 -23.08 8.21
C SER A 130 -0.72 -21.86 8.80
N TYR A 131 -0.29 -20.63 8.45
CA TYR A 131 -0.91 -19.39 8.90
C TYR A 131 -2.12 -18.98 8.05
N ILE A 132 -2.29 -19.58 6.88
CA ILE A 132 -3.42 -19.35 5.99
C ILE A 132 -4.59 -20.22 6.43
N LYS A 133 -5.62 -19.59 7.01
CA LYS A 133 -6.82 -20.30 7.48
C LYS A 133 -8.00 -20.17 6.54
N ASN A 134 -8.03 -19.13 5.72
CA ASN A 134 -9.05 -18.94 4.69
C ASN A 134 -9.05 -20.11 3.69
N LYS A 135 -10.12 -20.91 3.69
CA LYS A 135 -10.28 -22.07 2.81
C LYS A 135 -10.28 -21.72 1.32
N TYR A 136 -10.72 -20.51 0.95
CA TYR A 136 -10.74 -20.04 -0.44
C TYR A 136 -9.35 -19.70 -0.99
N LEU A 137 -8.37 -19.55 -0.10
CA LEU A 137 -6.96 -19.34 -0.48
C LEU A 137 -6.20 -20.66 -0.59
N LYS A 138 -6.52 -21.65 0.25
CA LYS A 138 -5.85 -22.96 0.22
C LYS A 138 -5.99 -23.67 -1.12
N THR A 139 -7.14 -23.53 -1.77
CA THR A 139 -7.40 -24.11 -3.10
C THR A 139 -6.70 -23.37 -4.24
N LYS A 140 -6.17 -22.16 -4.03
CA LYS A 140 -5.47 -21.38 -5.07
C LYS A 140 -3.96 -21.27 -4.83
N ILE A 141 -3.53 -21.29 -3.56
CA ILE A 141 -2.12 -21.18 -3.17
C ILE A 141 -1.40 -22.53 -3.31
N LEU A 142 -2.11 -23.66 -3.21
CA LEU A 142 -1.54 -25.00 -3.40
C LEU A 142 -1.52 -25.47 -4.87
N TYR A 143 -2.21 -24.77 -5.78
CA TYR A 143 -2.36 -25.16 -7.19
C TYR A 143 -1.95 -24.07 -8.19
N ALA A 144 -1.34 -22.97 -7.74
CA ALA A 144 -0.59 -22.13 -8.65
C ALA A 144 0.65 -22.93 -9.08
N LYS A 145 0.51 -23.70 -10.16
CA LYS A 145 1.65 -24.25 -10.90
C LYS A 145 2.67 -23.10 -11.07
N PRO A 146 3.98 -23.37 -10.91
CA PRO A 146 4.98 -22.37 -11.29
C PRO A 146 4.64 -21.87 -12.70
N LEU A 147 4.66 -20.57 -12.91
CA LEU A 147 4.42 -19.99 -14.23
C LEU A 147 5.45 -20.61 -15.18
N SER A 148 4.98 -21.39 -16.14
CA SER A 148 5.77 -22.23 -17.05
C SER A 148 6.56 -21.45 -18.10
N TRP A 149 6.97 -20.20 -17.80
CA TRP A 149 7.91 -19.44 -18.64
C TRP A 149 9.31 -19.33 -18.05
N ILE A 150 9.55 -19.93 -16.87
CA ILE A 150 10.89 -20.08 -16.33
C ILE A 150 11.27 -21.55 -16.50
N GLU A 151 11.74 -21.88 -17.70
CA GLU A 151 12.67 -22.99 -17.88
C GLU A 151 14.07 -22.51 -17.44
N TYR A 152 14.76 -23.34 -16.67
CA TYR A 152 16.21 -23.32 -16.48
C TYR A 152 16.75 -24.70 -16.86
#